data_AF-A0A843WG37-F1
#
_entry.id   AF-A0A843WG37-F1
#
_cell.length_a   1.000
_cell.length_b   1.000
_cell.length_c   1.000
_cell.angle_alpha   90.00
_cell.angle_beta   90.00
_cell.angle_gamma   90.00
#
_symmetry.space_group_name_H-M   'P 1'
#
loop_
_entity.id
_entity.type
_entity.pdbx_description
1 polymer ?
#
loop_
_entity_poly.entity_id
_entity_poly.type
_entity_poly.pdbx_seq_one_letter_code
_entity_poly.pdbx_strand_id
1 'polypeptide(L)'
;MKFSHGGVKIVCLQHEDGGGQHAPAPQGPSVLPPPPPVDYCVLMQGLVQAMQTQAHTQAALLAQLQAQAQALAPVPQEHDHGGPSIMERFKRMAPPSFKGESRPLLVESWMREVEKIF
;
A
#
# COMPACT_ATOMS: atom_id res chain seq x y z
N MET A 1 18.11 -17.45 0.50
CA MET A 1 17.27 -16.27 0.80
C MET A 1 16.67 -16.45 2.19
N LYS A 2 16.91 -15.49 3.07
CA LYS A 2 16.48 -15.47 4.48
C LYS A 2 15.05 -14.94 4.55
N PHE A 3 14.10 -15.73 5.03
CA PHE A 3 12.77 -15.24 5.40
C PHE A 3 12.82 -14.77 6.85
N SER A 4 12.94 -13.45 7.02
CA SER A 4 12.81 -12.79 8.31
C SER A 4 11.32 -12.67 8.63
N HIS A 5 10.79 -13.61 9.43
CA HIS A 5 9.47 -13.45 10.04
C HIS A 5 9.64 -12.60 11.29
N GLY A 6 9.38 -11.30 11.16
CA GLY A 6 9.24 -10.38 12.27
C GLY A 6 8.05 -10.81 13.13
N GLY A 7 8.34 -11.48 14.24
CA GLY A 7 7.35 -11.90 15.22
C GLY A 7 6.77 -10.68 15.94
N VAL A 8 5.50 -10.39 15.67
CA VAL A 8 4.68 -9.58 16.57
C VAL A 8 4.21 -10.51 17.68
N LYS A 9 4.93 -10.49 18.81
CA LYS A 9 4.46 -11.07 20.06
C LYS A 9 3.36 -10.16 20.59
N ILE A 10 2.11 -10.59 20.48
CA ILE A 10 1.02 -9.98 21.25
C ILE A 10 1.29 -10.36 22.71
N VAL A 11 1.83 -9.41 23.46
CA VAL A 11 2.00 -9.54 24.90
C VAL A 11 0.61 -9.46 25.53
N CYS A 12 0.07 -10.60 25.94
CA CYS A 12 -1.00 -10.65 26.92
C CYS A 12 -0.42 -10.15 28.25
N LEU A 13 -0.63 -8.87 28.56
CA LEU A 13 -0.41 -8.34 29.90
C LEU A 13 -1.74 -8.43 30.65
N GLN A 14 -1.90 -9.57 31.33
CA GLN A 14 -2.69 -9.68 32.54
C GLN A 14 -2.00 -8.85 33.65
N HIS A 15 -2.80 -8.11 34.43
CA HIS A 15 -2.47 -7.59 35.75
C HIS A 15 -3.80 -7.61 36.52
N GLU A 16 -4.13 -8.72 37.20
CA GLU A 16 -3.80 -9.06 38.60
C GLU A 16 -4.39 -8.04 39.59
N ASP A 17 -5.55 -8.35 40.17
CA ASP A 17 -5.92 -7.89 41.52
C ASP A 17 -6.45 -9.10 42.31
N GLY A 18 -5.83 -9.32 43.47
CA GLY A 18 -5.83 -10.60 44.16
C GLY A 18 -6.93 -10.77 45.20
N GLY A 19 -7.17 -12.03 45.57
CA GLY A 19 -7.80 -12.36 46.85
C GLY A 19 -8.66 -13.62 46.85
N GLY A 20 -8.10 -14.72 47.35
CA GLY A 20 -8.88 -15.71 48.12
C GLY A 20 -9.25 -17.04 47.44
N GLN A 21 -8.36 -18.03 47.57
CA GLN A 21 -8.63 -19.43 47.98
C GLN A 21 -10.00 -20.08 47.64
N HIS A 22 -10.07 -20.93 46.60
CA HIS A 22 -10.75 -22.25 46.64
C HIS A 22 -10.48 -23.07 45.36
N ALA A 23 -10.09 -24.35 45.51
CA ALA A 23 -10.06 -25.35 44.42
C ALA A 23 -11.31 -26.28 44.53
N PRO A 24 -11.62 -27.18 43.58
CA PRO A 24 -12.56 -27.02 42.46
C PRO A 24 -13.87 -27.88 42.52
N ALA A 25 -14.86 -27.50 41.68
CA ALA A 25 -16.05 -28.25 41.17
C ALA A 25 -17.29 -28.42 42.09
N PRO A 26 -18.56 -28.56 41.58
CA PRO A 26 -18.99 -28.89 40.21
C PRO A 26 -20.02 -27.93 39.55
N GLN A 27 -20.26 -28.22 38.28
CA GLN A 27 -21.13 -27.59 37.28
C GLN A 27 -22.51 -27.12 37.77
N GLY A 28 -22.85 -25.86 37.46
CA GLY A 28 -24.21 -25.31 37.39
C GLY A 28 -24.41 -24.67 36.01
N PRO A 29 -25.64 -24.60 35.48
CA PRO A 29 -25.89 -24.26 34.07
C PRO A 29 -25.31 -22.88 33.76
N SER A 30 -24.53 -22.80 32.67
CA SER A 30 -24.17 -21.54 32.03
C SER A 30 -25.45 -20.81 31.63
N VAL A 31 -25.99 -20.00 32.53
CA VAL A 31 -26.93 -18.94 32.18
C VAL A 31 -26.11 -17.90 31.44
N LEU A 32 -26.07 -18.05 30.12
CA LEU A 32 -25.65 -16.97 29.23
C LEU A 32 -26.53 -15.76 29.57
N PRO A 33 -25.96 -14.56 29.78
CA PRO A 33 -26.78 -13.37 29.95
C PRO A 33 -27.68 -13.22 28.70
N PRO A 34 -28.97 -12.88 28.86
CA PRO A 34 -29.84 -12.64 27.71
C PRO A 34 -29.19 -11.59 26.81
N PRO A 35 -29.25 -11.76 25.47
CA PRO A 35 -28.72 -10.75 24.56
C PRO A 35 -29.37 -9.40 24.88
N PRO A 36 -28.60 -8.29 24.86
CA PRO A 36 -29.17 -6.99 25.09
C PRO A 36 -30.29 -6.74 24.07
N PRO A 37 -31.37 -6.03 24.46
CA PRO A 37 -32.39 -5.63 23.52
C PRO A 37 -31.73 -4.80 22.43
N VAL A 38 -31.70 -5.35 21.21
CA VAL A 38 -31.25 -4.62 20.02
C VAL A 38 -32.34 -3.61 19.72
N ASP A 39 -32.03 -2.33 19.89
CA ASP A 39 -32.91 -1.29 19.43
C ASP A 39 -32.81 -1.21 17.90
N TYR A 40 -33.76 -1.87 17.23
CA TYR A 40 -33.77 -1.98 15.77
C TYR A 40 -33.82 -0.60 15.09
N CYS A 41 -34.39 0.42 15.74
CA CYS A 41 -34.39 1.79 15.24
C CYS A 41 -32.97 2.36 15.21
N VAL A 42 -32.18 2.13 16.26
CA VAL A 42 -30.77 2.53 16.33
C VAL A 42 -29.93 1.78 15.29
N LEU A 43 -30.19 0.48 15.10
CA LEU A 43 -29.47 -0.34 14.12
C LEU A 43 -29.70 0.14 12.68
N MET A 44 -30.96 0.41 12.31
CA MET A 44 -31.29 0.92 10.97
C MET A 44 -30.75 2.34 10.77
N GLN A 45 -30.80 3.19 11.80
CA GLN A 45 -30.21 4.53 11.74
C GLN A 45 -28.69 4.47 11.53
N GLY A 46 -28.01 3.53 12.21
CA GLY A 46 -26.57 3.27 12.01
C GLY A 46 -26.25 2.83 10.58
N LEU A 47 -27.07 1.95 9.98
CA LEU A 47 -26.86 1.49 8.61
C LEU A 47 -27.06 2.62 7.58
N VAL A 48 -28.11 3.43 7.75
CA VAL A 48 -28.33 4.60 6.89
C VAL A 48 -27.18 5.60 7.00
N GLN A 49 -26.70 5.85 8.22
CA GLN A 49 -25.59 6.75 8.47
C GLN A 49 -24.28 6.22 7.88
N ALA A 50 -24.04 4.91 7.95
CA ALA A 50 -22.87 4.27 7.34
C ALA A 50 -22.92 4.37 5.81
N MET A 51 -24.07 4.08 5.20
CA MET A 51 -24.24 4.18 3.74
C MET A 51 -24.11 5.63 3.27
N GLN A 52 -24.68 6.59 3.99
CA GLN A 52 -24.56 8.01 3.66
C GLN A 52 -23.09 8.47 3.76
N THR A 53 -22.37 8.05 4.81
CA THR A 53 -20.94 8.34 4.98
C THR A 53 -20.12 7.74 3.83
N GLN A 54 -20.42 6.51 3.43
CA GLN A 54 -19.76 5.85 2.31
C GLN A 54 -19.99 6.58 0.98
N ALA A 55 -21.23 7.00 0.72
CA ALA A 55 -21.59 7.76 -0.49
C ALA A 55 -20.85 9.10 -0.55
N HIS A 56 -20.80 9.84 0.56
CA HIS A 56 -20.06 11.11 0.63
C HIS A 56 -18.57 10.92 0.39
N THR A 57 -17.99 9.87 0.99
CA THR A 57 -16.55 9.56 0.82
C THR A 57 -16.23 9.21 -0.63
N GLN A 58 -17.07 8.42 -1.28
CA GLN A 58 -16.91 8.06 -2.69
C GLN A 58 -17.05 9.29 -3.61
N ALA A 59 -18.04 10.14 -3.35
CA ALA A 59 -18.24 11.39 -4.10
C ALA A 59 -17.07 12.36 -3.91
N ALA A 60 -16.55 12.49 -2.69
CA ALA A 60 -15.40 13.34 -2.40
C ALA A 60 -14.13 12.84 -3.11
N LEU A 61 -13.89 11.53 -3.16
CA LEU A 61 -12.76 10.96 -3.89
C LEU A 61 -12.88 11.21 -5.39
N LEU A 62 -14.06 11.01 -5.97
CA LEU A 62 -14.31 11.30 -7.38
C LEU A 62 -14.14 12.79 -7.69
N ALA A 63 -14.66 13.67 -6.84
CA ALA A 63 -14.50 15.11 -6.98
C ALA A 63 -13.02 15.52 -6.88
N GLN A 64 -12.24 14.90 -6.00
CA GLN A 64 -10.81 15.14 -5.89
C GLN A 64 -10.05 14.67 -7.14
N LEU A 65 -10.38 13.48 -7.68
CA LEU A 65 -9.82 13.01 -8.94
C LEU A 65 -10.17 13.95 -10.10
N GLN A 66 -11.41 14.40 -10.18
CA GLN A 66 -11.85 15.33 -11.23
C GLN A 66 -11.18 16.70 -11.09
N ALA A 67 -11.04 17.22 -9.87
CA ALA A 67 -10.30 18.45 -9.62
C ALA A 67 -8.82 18.30 -9.96
N GLN A 68 -8.19 17.16 -9.65
CA GLN A 68 -6.82 16.85 -10.05
C GLN A 68 -6.69 16.74 -11.58
N ALA A 69 -7.63 16.09 -12.25
CA ALA A 69 -7.68 15.99 -13.71
C ALA A 69 -7.90 17.36 -14.38
N GLN A 70 -8.65 18.28 -13.76
CA GLN A 70 -8.82 19.64 -14.26
C GLN A 70 -7.65 20.57 -13.90
N ALA A 71 -6.92 20.32 -12.81
CA ALA A 71 -5.65 20.99 -12.55
C ALA A 71 -4.54 20.50 -13.51
N LEU A 72 -4.68 19.28 -14.04
CA LEU A 72 -3.93 18.71 -15.16
C LEU A 72 -4.60 18.99 -16.52
N ALA A 73 -5.67 19.80 -16.57
CA ALA A 73 -6.23 20.22 -17.84
C ALA A 73 -5.08 20.85 -18.64
N PRO A 74 -4.88 20.43 -19.90
CA PRO A 74 -3.81 20.99 -20.69
C PRO A 74 -4.08 22.50 -20.78
N VAL A 75 -3.22 23.29 -20.14
CA VAL A 75 -2.71 24.48 -20.81
C VAL A 75 -2.41 24.02 -22.24
N PRO A 76 -2.77 24.74 -23.31
CA PRO A 76 -2.31 24.41 -24.65
C PRO A 76 -0.78 24.53 -24.68
N GLN A 77 -0.12 23.51 -24.13
CA GLN A 77 1.26 23.23 -24.24
C GLN A 77 1.34 22.47 -25.54
N GLU A 78 1.82 23.17 -26.55
CA GLU A 78 2.70 22.65 -27.60
C GLU A 78 3.89 21.89 -26.97
N HIS A 79 3.64 20.86 -26.16
CA HIS A 79 4.64 19.92 -25.73
C HIS A 79 4.55 18.74 -26.66
N ASP A 80 5.29 18.89 -27.75
CA ASP A 80 6.13 17.89 -28.40
C ASP A 80 6.21 16.51 -27.71
N HIS A 81 5.08 15.78 -27.62
CA HIS A 81 5.07 14.36 -27.31
C HIS A 81 5.46 13.52 -28.54
N GLY A 82 5.94 14.17 -29.60
CA GLY A 82 6.57 13.57 -30.77
C GLY A 82 8.07 13.35 -30.62
N GLY A 83 8.65 13.69 -29.47
CA GLY A 83 10.05 13.40 -29.17
C GLY A 83 10.29 11.89 -29.01
N PRO A 84 11.39 11.34 -29.58
CA PRO A 84 11.74 9.94 -29.38
C PRO A 84 11.91 9.65 -27.88
N SER A 85 11.35 8.54 -27.42
CA SER A 85 11.53 8.07 -26.03
C SER A 85 13.02 8.02 -25.67
N ILE A 86 13.34 8.10 -24.37
CA ILE A 86 14.73 7.98 -23.87
C ILE A 86 15.43 6.73 -24.44
N MET A 87 14.67 5.63 -24.59
CA MET A 87 15.13 4.40 -25.23
C MET A 87 15.46 4.57 -26.71
N GLU A 88 14.61 5.28 -27.47
CA GLU A 88 14.86 5.57 -28.89
C GLU A 88 16.05 6.52 -29.09
N ARG A 89 16.20 7.52 -28.21
CA ARG A 89 17.37 8.40 -28.21
C ARG A 89 18.64 7.60 -27.93
N PHE A 90 18.62 6.71 -26.94
CA PHE A 90 19.74 5.82 -26.63
C PHE A 90 20.11 4.90 -27.80
N LYS A 91 19.12 4.26 -28.44
CA LYS A 91 19.34 3.42 -29.63
C LYS A 91 19.94 4.21 -30.80
N ARG A 92 19.50 5.46 -31.01
CA ARG A 92 20.02 6.34 -32.07
C ARG A 92 21.49 6.68 -31.89
N MET A 93 21.97 6.73 -30.64
CA MET A 93 23.38 6.96 -30.34
C MET A 93 24.27 5.73 -30.61
N ALA A 94 23.68 4.60 -31.02
CA ALA A 94 24.39 3.37 -31.39
C ALA A 94 25.50 2.96 -30.39
N PRO A 95 25.16 2.76 -29.11
CA PRO A 95 26.13 2.47 -28.07
C PRO A 95 26.90 1.17 -28.37
N PRO A 96 28.21 1.11 -28.00
CA PRO A 96 29.01 -0.07 -28.25
C PRO A 96 28.43 -1.25 -27.48
N SER A 97 28.29 -2.39 -28.16
CA SER A 97 27.78 -3.61 -27.53
C SER A 97 28.85 -4.29 -26.69
N PHE A 98 28.54 -4.58 -25.43
CA PHE A 98 29.40 -5.40 -24.58
C PHE A 98 29.34 -6.87 -25.00
N LYS A 99 30.49 -7.51 -25.14
CA LYS A 99 30.60 -8.91 -25.59
C LYS A 99 30.77 -9.92 -24.45
N GLY A 100 30.67 -9.49 -23.19
CA GLY A 100 30.87 -10.37 -22.03
C GLY A 100 32.34 -10.68 -21.75
N GLU A 101 33.22 -9.73 -22.06
CA GLU A 101 34.67 -9.91 -21.94
C GLU A 101 35.11 -9.95 -20.47
N SER A 102 35.95 -10.92 -20.10
CA SER A 102 36.42 -11.10 -18.71
C SER A 102 37.73 -10.35 -18.40
N ARG A 103 38.37 -9.80 -19.44
CA ARG A 103 39.66 -9.09 -19.32
C ARG A 103 39.42 -7.66 -18.85
N PRO A 104 39.94 -7.24 -17.68
CA PRO A 104 39.65 -5.93 -17.10
C PRO A 104 39.91 -4.75 -18.04
N LEU A 105 41.03 -4.78 -18.76
CA LEU A 105 41.41 -3.72 -19.71
C LEU A 105 40.40 -3.51 -20.84
N LEU A 106 39.77 -4.59 -21.32
CA LEU A 106 38.77 -4.51 -22.38
C LEU A 106 37.42 -4.04 -21.84
N VAL A 107 37.09 -4.40 -20.60
CA VAL A 107 35.90 -3.86 -19.91
C VAL A 107 36.07 -2.37 -19.68
N GLU A 108 37.23 -1.93 -19.21
CA GLU A 108 37.55 -0.51 -19.03
C GLU A 108 37.51 0.27 -20.34
N SER A 109 38.08 -0.30 -21.41
CA SER A 109 38.01 0.32 -22.73
C SER A 109 36.56 0.46 -23.21
N TRP A 110 35.72 -0.56 -23.00
CA TRP A 110 34.30 -0.49 -23.35
C TRP A 110 33.55 0.55 -22.52
N MET A 111 33.79 0.63 -21.22
CA MET A 111 33.19 1.64 -20.35
C MET A 111 33.54 3.07 -20.81
N ARG A 112 34.81 3.34 -21.14
CA ARG A 112 35.23 4.65 -21.67
C ARG A 112 34.55 5.01 -22.97
N GLU A 113 34.28 4.03 -23.85
CA GLU A 113 33.55 4.26 -25.10
C GLU A 113 32.07 4.56 -24.85
N VAL A 114 31.45 3.92 -23.86
CA VAL A 114 30.06 4.22 -23.45
C VAL A 114 29.96 5.61 -22.81
N GLU A 115 30.92 6.00 -21.98
CA GLU A 115 30.96 7.32 -21.34
C GLU A 115 31.01 8.47 -22.36
N LYS A 116 31.63 8.29 -23.53
CA LYS A 116 31.66 9.32 -24.59
C LYS A 116 30.27 9.67 -25.16
N ILE A 117 29.26 8.83 -24.91
CA ILE A 117 27.91 8.97 -25.46
C ILE A 117 27.01 9.83 -24.55
N PHE A 118 27.38 9.98 -23.27
CA PHE A 118 26.61 10.67 -22.25
C PHE A 118 27.30 11.97 -21.81
#